data_AF-A0A3A9UX15-F1
#
_entry.id   AF-A0A3A9UX15-F1
#
_cell.length_a   1.000
_cell.length_b   1.000
_cell.length_c   1.000
_cell.angle_alpha   90.00
_cell.angle_beta   90.00
_cell.angle_gamma   90.00
#
_symmetry.space_group_name_H-M   'P 1'
#
loop_
_entity.id
_entity.type
_entity.pdbx_description
1 polymer ?
#
loop_
_entity_poly.entity_id
_entity_poly.type
_entity_poly.pdbx_seq_one_letter_code
_entity_poly.pdbx_strand_id
1 'polypeptide(L)'
;MKIGKIIFFILCLTVILNSCGNDDDDINIQPPRDRAEQQVIDRDTLLEYLNTHFYNSASLANNPNPTINDIIISEVPPLGGLPDPANNTLLIDAVEIRQTVFAGVDYEFYILNIRTGGGTNSPNVSDNVLVNFSGSLLDGEVFDDSVNPIDFDLIGVVPGFSRAFLDFNEAESFNINPDGTVDFINPGIGVVFMPSGLGFFDNPSASSGIPFFAPLIFKFELFSTRVNDHDDDGIPSYLEDLNNDLDVRTDDTDEDGSFNFLDTDDDNDGVRTIDEDLEPDTDLTVDRDGDGDPTNDIGDGNPLNDDTDGDGIPNYLDPDSTQSRNDS
;
A
#
# COMPACT_ATOMS: atom_id res chain seq x y z
N MET A 1 39.41 -63.38 41.44
CA MET A 1 40.67 -62.94 40.80
C MET A 1 40.41 -62.82 39.32
N LYS A 2 40.28 -61.61 38.80
CA LYS A 2 41.36 -60.80 38.19
C LYS A 2 41.20 -60.84 36.66
N ILE A 3 40.79 -59.69 36.12
CA ILE A 3 41.30 -59.03 34.89
C ILE A 3 41.98 -60.00 33.91
N GLY A 4 41.31 -60.25 32.78
CA GLY A 4 41.95 -60.93 31.66
C GLY A 4 40.98 -61.50 30.64
N LYS A 5 40.40 -60.61 29.82
CA LYS A 5 40.00 -60.81 28.40
C LYS A 5 39.11 -59.66 27.91
N ILE A 6 39.61 -58.43 28.07
CA ILE A 6 39.20 -57.28 27.26
C ILE A 6 40.29 -57.18 26.20
N ILE A 7 40.15 -57.93 25.09
CA ILE A 7 40.86 -57.81 23.80
C ILE A 7 40.09 -58.75 22.86
N PHE A 8 39.01 -58.28 22.24
CA PHE A 8 38.56 -58.67 20.90
C PHE A 8 37.38 -57.78 20.43
N PHE A 9 37.58 -56.46 20.47
CA PHE A 9 36.72 -55.52 19.73
C PHE A 9 37.53 -54.25 19.39
N ILE A 10 38.73 -54.47 18.84
CA ILE A 10 39.58 -53.45 18.23
C ILE A 10 39.86 -53.94 16.81
N LEU A 11 38.89 -53.73 15.91
CA LEU A 11 39.10 -53.65 14.46
C LEU A 11 37.81 -53.14 13.79
N CYS A 12 37.46 -51.88 14.03
CA CYS A 12 36.60 -51.04 13.18
C CYS A 12 36.47 -49.62 13.79
N LEU A 13 37.57 -49.06 14.30
CA LEU A 13 37.58 -47.71 14.91
C LEU A 13 38.57 -46.75 14.23
N THR A 14 38.83 -46.93 12.94
CA THR A 14 39.67 -45.96 12.20
C THR A 14 39.25 -45.99 10.72
N VAL A 15 38.17 -45.28 10.38
CA VAL A 15 37.97 -44.45 9.17
C VAL A 15 36.53 -43.91 9.26
N ILE A 16 36.28 -42.93 10.13
CA ILE A 16 35.26 -41.88 9.92
C ILE A 16 35.79 -40.61 10.62
N LEU A 17 36.84 -40.02 10.05
CA LEU A 17 37.16 -38.62 10.26
C LEU A 17 37.19 -38.00 8.86
N ASN A 18 36.41 -36.93 8.69
CA ASN A 18 36.05 -36.21 7.44
C ASN A 18 34.72 -36.62 6.80
N SER A 19 33.60 -36.23 7.43
CA SER A 19 32.46 -35.62 6.72
C SER A 19 31.42 -35.09 7.72
N CYS A 20 31.74 -33.94 8.31
CA CYS A 20 30.75 -32.95 8.72
C CYS A 20 31.42 -31.63 8.42
N GLY A 21 31.17 -31.11 7.21
CA GLY A 21 31.26 -29.68 7.01
C GLY A 21 30.15 -29.06 7.86
N ASN A 22 30.47 -28.00 8.58
CA ASN A 22 29.47 -27.17 9.22
C ASN A 22 28.69 -26.48 8.10
N ASP A 23 27.57 -27.09 7.70
CA ASP A 23 26.48 -26.37 7.06
C ASP A 23 25.51 -25.99 8.19
N ASP A 24 26.00 -25.15 9.11
CA ASP A 24 25.12 -24.38 9.97
C ASP A 24 24.64 -23.22 9.09
N ASP A 25 23.55 -23.47 8.34
CA ASP A 25 22.73 -22.40 7.80
C ASP A 25 22.22 -21.62 9.02
N ASP A 26 22.98 -20.60 9.43
CA ASP A 26 22.65 -19.68 10.50
C ASP A 26 21.41 -18.91 10.02
N ILE A 27 20.23 -19.49 10.28
CA ILE A 27 18.95 -18.82 10.10
C ILE A 27 19.02 -17.61 11.02
N ASN A 28 19.34 -16.45 10.44
CA ASN A 28 19.38 -15.17 11.13
C ASN A 28 17.94 -14.76 11.48
N ILE A 29 17.39 -15.37 12.53
CA ILE A 29 16.10 -15.00 13.10
C ILE A 29 16.36 -13.74 13.92
N GLN A 30 16.20 -12.58 13.31
CA GLN A 30 16.23 -11.32 14.06
C GLN A 30 15.02 -11.31 15.02
N PRO A 31 15.22 -11.03 16.32
CA PRO A 31 14.10 -11.05 17.26
C PRO A 31 13.07 -9.99 16.86
N PRO A 32 11.77 -10.30 16.99
CA PRO A 32 10.72 -9.32 16.75
C PRO A 32 10.92 -8.12 17.68
N ARG A 33 10.70 -6.92 17.15
CA ARG A 33 10.72 -5.67 17.92
C ARG A 33 9.31 -5.17 18.15
N ASP A 34 9.12 -4.46 19.25
CA ASP A 34 7.87 -3.74 19.47
C ASP A 34 7.73 -2.61 18.43
N ARG A 35 6.56 -2.54 17.78
CA ARG A 35 6.30 -1.57 16.70
C ARG A 35 6.33 -0.13 17.21
N ALA A 36 5.79 0.14 18.40
CA ALA A 36 5.76 1.48 18.97
C ALA A 36 7.17 1.95 19.37
N GLU A 37 8.00 1.07 19.94
CA GLU A 37 9.41 1.38 20.24
C GLU A 37 10.23 1.60 18.95
N GLN A 38 10.05 0.73 17.94
CA GLN A 38 10.78 0.83 16.68
C GLN A 38 10.40 2.09 15.90
N GLN A 39 9.13 2.49 15.92
CA GLN A 39 8.67 3.70 15.23
C GLN A 39 9.37 4.96 15.74
N VAL A 40 9.69 5.05 17.03
CA VAL A 40 10.45 6.18 17.58
C VAL A 40 11.86 6.23 17.00
N ILE A 41 12.52 5.08 16.85
CA ILE A 41 13.86 4.96 16.28
C ILE A 41 13.86 5.32 14.79
N ASP A 42 12.89 4.80 14.04
CA ASP A 42 12.76 5.06 12.61
C ASP A 42 12.49 6.54 12.35
N ARG A 43 11.59 7.16 13.14
CA ARG A 43 11.30 8.59 13.04
C ARG A 43 12.56 9.42 13.27
N ASP A 44 13.33 9.14 14.32
CA ASP A 44 14.55 9.89 14.61
C ASP A 44 15.59 9.73 13.48
N THR A 45 15.69 8.54 12.88
CA THR A 45 16.55 8.25 11.72
C THR A 45 16.10 9.02 10.46
N LEU A 46 14.80 9.04 10.18
CA LEU A 46 14.23 9.80 9.07
C LEU A 46 14.43 11.30 9.24
N LEU A 47 14.23 11.83 10.45
CA LEU A 47 14.48 13.24 10.73
C LEU A 47 15.95 13.60 10.55
N GLU A 48 16.88 12.74 10.96
CA GLU A 48 18.31 12.93 10.68
C GLU A 48 18.58 12.99 9.17
N TYR A 49 18.03 12.05 8.40
CA TYR A 49 18.14 12.05 6.93
C TYR A 49 17.59 13.35 6.32
N LEU A 50 16.37 13.74 6.68
CA LEU A 50 15.69 14.93 6.15
C LEU A 50 16.43 16.24 6.50
N ASN A 51 17.08 16.31 7.67
CA ASN A 51 17.87 17.47 8.07
C ASN A 51 19.24 17.54 7.38
N THR A 52 19.76 16.42 6.89
CA THR A 52 21.10 16.33 6.29
C THR A 52 21.07 16.22 4.77
N HIS A 53 19.90 16.11 4.16
CA HIS A 53 19.75 15.97 2.72
C HIS A 53 18.96 17.12 2.09
N PHE A 54 19.23 17.38 0.82
CA PHE A 54 18.56 18.38 0.00
C PHE A 54 18.20 17.81 -1.36
N TYR A 55 17.31 18.50 -2.08
CA TYR A 55 16.94 18.14 -3.44
C TYR A 55 17.06 19.34 -4.40
N ASN A 56 17.17 19.04 -5.69
CA ASN A 56 17.33 19.98 -6.81
C ASN A 56 16.04 20.76 -7.16
N SER A 57 15.46 21.43 -6.17
CA SER A 57 14.14 22.08 -6.21
C SER A 57 13.92 23.01 -7.40
N ALA A 58 14.86 23.92 -7.70
CA ALA A 58 14.70 24.86 -8.81
C ALA A 58 14.78 24.17 -10.17
N SER A 59 15.58 23.10 -10.31
CA SER A 59 15.66 22.33 -11.55
C SER A 59 14.33 21.66 -11.85
N LEU A 60 13.70 21.06 -10.84
CA LEU A 60 12.40 20.41 -10.96
C LEU A 60 11.29 21.43 -11.27
N ALA A 61 11.26 22.56 -10.55
CA ALA A 61 10.26 23.61 -10.76
C ALA A 61 10.32 24.25 -12.16
N ASN A 62 11.50 24.27 -12.79
CA ASN A 62 11.70 24.78 -14.14
C ASN A 62 11.58 23.71 -15.24
N ASN A 63 11.43 22.43 -14.87
CA ASN A 63 11.17 21.37 -15.82
C ASN A 63 9.64 21.27 -16.05
N PRO A 64 9.14 21.42 -17.28
CA PRO A 64 7.71 21.26 -17.55
C PRO A 64 7.26 19.79 -17.42
N ASN A 65 8.17 18.83 -17.63
CA ASN A 65 7.88 17.39 -17.61
C ASN A 65 8.93 16.63 -16.77
N PRO A 66 9.03 16.91 -15.46
CA PRO A 66 9.88 16.11 -14.58
C PRO A 66 9.40 14.66 -14.54
N THR A 67 10.37 13.77 -14.34
CA THR A 67 10.19 12.35 -14.05
C THR A 67 10.87 12.01 -12.72
N ILE A 68 10.65 10.81 -12.18
CA ILE A 68 11.35 10.38 -10.96
C ILE A 68 12.89 10.41 -11.08
N ASN A 69 13.41 10.25 -12.30
CA ASN A 69 14.85 10.25 -12.58
C ASN A 69 15.47 11.65 -12.50
N ASP A 70 14.66 12.70 -12.66
CA ASP A 70 15.12 14.09 -12.50
C ASP A 70 15.23 14.50 -11.03
N ILE A 71 14.65 13.73 -10.11
CA ILE A 71 14.70 13.99 -8.67
C ILE A 71 16.05 13.53 -8.12
N ILE A 72 16.92 14.49 -7.83
CA ILE A 72 18.23 14.23 -7.25
C ILE A 72 18.20 14.66 -5.79
N ILE A 73 18.38 13.68 -4.89
CA ILE A 73 18.55 13.90 -3.45
C ILE A 73 20.03 13.70 -3.13
N SER A 74 20.61 14.58 -2.31
CA SER A 74 22.03 14.55 -1.96
C SER A 74 22.27 15.02 -0.54
N GLU A 75 23.31 14.46 0.09
CA GLU A 75 23.74 14.85 1.42
C GLU A 75 24.43 16.22 1.41
N VAL A 76 24.15 17.03 2.42
CA VAL A 76 24.84 18.29 2.68
C VAL A 76 26.28 18.00 3.10
N PRO A 77 27.30 18.60 2.44
CA PRO A 77 28.68 18.43 2.85
C PRO A 77 28.92 18.87 4.30
N PRO A 78 29.63 18.09 5.15
CA PRO A 78 29.73 18.33 6.60
C PRO A 78 30.20 19.72 7.06
N LEU A 79 30.87 20.48 6.19
CA LEU A 79 31.44 21.79 6.51
C LEU A 79 30.99 22.90 5.54
N GLY A 80 29.97 22.64 4.70
CA GLY A 80 29.64 23.49 3.55
C GLY A 80 28.38 24.35 3.67
N GLY A 81 27.48 24.04 4.62
CA GLY A 81 26.09 24.50 4.51
C GLY A 81 25.41 23.93 3.25
N LEU A 82 24.15 24.30 3.01
CA LEU A 82 23.41 23.87 1.83
C LEU A 82 24.17 24.29 0.54
N PRO A 83 24.59 23.36 -0.32
CA PRO A 83 25.19 23.69 -1.60
C PRO A 83 24.19 24.40 -2.51
N ASP A 84 24.62 25.48 -3.17
CA ASP A 84 23.79 26.28 -4.08
C ASP A 84 22.34 26.52 -3.58
N PRO A 85 22.15 27.28 -2.49
CA PRO A 85 20.83 27.52 -1.88
C PRO A 85 19.80 28.19 -2.79
N ALA A 86 20.22 28.71 -3.95
CA ALA A 86 19.31 29.29 -4.93
C ALA A 86 18.63 28.23 -5.79
N ASN A 87 19.24 27.05 -5.93
CA ASN A 87 18.75 25.95 -6.77
C ASN A 87 18.34 24.70 -6.00
N ASN A 88 18.73 24.61 -4.73
CA ASN A 88 18.51 23.47 -3.87
C ASN A 88 17.72 23.86 -2.61
N THR A 89 16.94 22.92 -2.08
CA THR A 89 16.17 23.08 -0.83
C THR A 89 16.44 21.90 0.09
N LEU A 90 16.66 22.14 1.39
CA LEU A 90 16.75 21.07 2.39
C LEU A 90 15.44 20.29 2.44
N LEU A 91 15.51 18.96 2.56
CA LEU A 91 14.31 18.13 2.60
C LEU A 91 13.41 18.48 3.78
N ILE A 92 13.99 18.69 4.97
CA ILE A 92 13.21 19.04 6.17
C ILE A 92 12.38 20.32 6.02
N ASP A 93 12.78 21.24 5.14
CA ASP A 93 12.06 22.49 4.88
C ASP A 93 10.96 22.33 3.81
N ALA A 94 10.92 21.19 3.11
CA ALA A 94 10.07 20.96 1.94
C ALA A 94 9.08 19.81 2.11
N VAL A 95 9.38 18.82 2.97
CA VAL A 95 8.48 17.69 3.19
C VAL A 95 7.28 18.08 4.05
N GLU A 96 6.15 17.44 3.76
CA GLU A 96 4.95 17.51 4.56
C GLU A 96 4.83 16.25 5.42
N ILE A 97 4.42 16.41 6.67
CA ILE A 97 4.21 15.29 7.61
C ILE A 97 2.80 14.74 7.38
N ARG A 98 2.68 13.42 7.36
CA ARG A 98 1.43 12.68 7.39
C ARG A 98 1.42 11.71 8.56
N GLN A 99 0.23 11.45 9.08
CA GLN A 99 0.00 10.56 10.22
C GLN A 99 -0.99 9.49 9.82
N THR A 100 -0.81 8.29 10.37
CA THR A 100 -1.69 7.17 10.08
C THR A 100 -1.57 6.08 11.15
N VAL A 101 -2.62 5.29 11.34
CA VAL A 101 -2.60 4.13 12.23
C VAL A 101 -2.36 2.88 11.40
N PHE A 102 -1.48 1.98 11.86
CA PHE A 102 -1.31 0.68 11.23
C PHE A 102 -0.90 -0.36 12.27
N ALA A 103 -1.53 -1.54 12.24
CA ALA A 103 -1.25 -2.61 13.22
C ALA A 103 -1.27 -2.10 14.68
N GLY A 104 -2.25 -1.24 15.00
CA GLY A 104 -2.46 -0.68 16.35
C GLY A 104 -1.41 0.35 16.82
N VAL A 105 -0.61 0.91 15.91
CA VAL A 105 0.43 1.90 16.23
C VAL A 105 0.29 3.14 15.36
N ASP A 106 0.48 4.32 15.95
CA ASP A 106 0.55 5.61 15.24
C ASP A 106 1.91 5.78 14.54
N TYR A 107 1.87 6.09 13.25
CA TYR A 107 3.05 6.35 12.43
C TYR A 107 3.05 7.78 11.90
N GLU A 108 4.26 8.31 11.74
CA GLU A 108 4.55 9.52 10.98
C GLU A 108 5.39 9.14 9.76
N PHE A 109 5.01 9.68 8.60
CA PHE A 109 5.76 9.57 7.35
C PHE A 109 5.78 10.92 6.64
N TYR A 110 6.68 11.07 5.67
CA TYR A 110 6.98 12.37 5.08
C TYR A 110 6.84 12.32 3.57
N ILE A 111 6.16 13.31 3.01
CA ILE A 111 5.93 13.43 1.57
C ILE A 111 6.64 14.66 1.04
N LEU A 112 7.47 14.48 0.01
CA LEU A 112 7.93 15.56 -0.84
C LEU A 112 7.04 15.61 -2.09
N ASN A 113 6.15 16.59 -2.16
CA ASN A 113 5.31 16.83 -3.33
C ASN A 113 6.10 17.61 -4.40
N ILE A 114 6.35 16.98 -5.55
CA ILE A 114 6.96 17.64 -6.71
C ILE A 114 5.88 18.19 -7.63
N ARG A 115 4.83 17.40 -7.86
CA ARG A 115 3.62 17.80 -8.59
C ARG A 115 2.45 16.97 -8.07
N THR A 116 1.38 17.61 -7.61
CA THR A 116 0.18 16.88 -7.15
C THR A 116 -0.43 16.00 -8.24
N GLY A 117 -0.41 16.45 -9.49
CA GLY A 117 -1.11 15.81 -10.61
C GLY A 117 -2.15 16.76 -11.21
N GLY A 118 -2.40 16.66 -12.51
CA GLY A 118 -3.32 17.55 -13.21
C GLY A 118 -4.73 16.97 -13.39
N GLY A 119 -4.93 15.68 -13.09
CA GLY A 119 -6.22 15.01 -13.10
C GLY A 119 -7.12 15.43 -11.93
N THR A 120 -8.37 14.99 -11.97
CA THR A 120 -9.38 15.30 -10.93
C THR A 120 -9.52 14.22 -9.88
N ASN A 121 -9.05 13.00 -10.17
CA ASN A 121 -9.21 11.85 -9.29
C ASN A 121 -7.93 11.61 -8.49
N SER A 122 -8.10 11.32 -7.21
CA SER A 122 -7.06 10.82 -6.30
C SER A 122 -7.40 9.35 -5.99
N PRO A 123 -6.40 8.46 -5.87
CA PRO A 123 -6.64 7.09 -5.44
C PRO A 123 -7.22 7.02 -4.03
N ASN A 124 -8.05 6.01 -3.77
CA ASN A 124 -8.34 5.51 -2.43
C ASN A 124 -7.38 4.37 -2.05
N VAL A 125 -7.43 3.90 -0.80
CA VAL A 125 -6.48 2.90 -0.25
C VAL A 125 -6.59 1.51 -0.88
N SER A 126 -7.71 1.22 -1.53
CA SER A 126 -8.02 -0.05 -2.19
C SER A 126 -8.08 0.04 -3.72
N ASP A 127 -7.79 1.21 -4.28
CA ASP A 127 -7.82 1.42 -5.72
C ASP A 127 -6.67 0.69 -6.44
N ASN A 128 -6.85 0.45 -7.73
CA ASN A 128 -5.73 0.17 -8.61
C ASN A 128 -5.05 1.48 -9.07
N VAL A 129 -3.72 1.49 -9.10
CA VAL A 129 -2.92 2.60 -9.63
C VAL A 129 -1.96 2.14 -10.70
N LEU A 130 -1.82 2.93 -11.77
CA LEU A 130 -0.78 2.76 -12.78
C LEU A 130 0.35 3.73 -12.47
N VAL A 131 1.56 3.20 -12.23
CA VAL A 131 2.68 4.02 -11.72
C VAL A 131 4.01 3.66 -12.37
N ASN A 132 4.93 4.62 -12.35
CA ASN A 132 6.36 4.31 -12.28
C ASN A 132 6.85 4.57 -10.86
N PHE A 133 7.81 3.80 -10.37
CA PHE A 133 8.40 3.99 -9.07
C PHE A 133 9.87 3.57 -9.01
N SER A 134 10.56 4.04 -7.96
CA SER A 134 11.87 3.54 -7.54
C SER A 134 11.95 3.54 -6.02
N GLY A 135 12.21 2.36 -5.45
CA GLY A 135 12.41 2.12 -4.02
C GLY A 135 13.89 2.06 -3.66
N SER A 136 14.28 2.79 -2.62
CA SER A 136 15.67 2.85 -2.14
C SER A 136 15.77 2.91 -0.62
N LEU A 137 16.91 2.48 -0.10
CA LEU A 137 17.31 2.66 1.30
C LEU A 137 17.80 4.11 1.52
N LEU A 138 17.95 4.51 2.79
CA LEU A 138 18.46 5.84 3.15
C LEU A 138 19.91 6.10 2.69
N ASP A 139 20.70 5.06 2.41
CA ASP A 139 22.05 5.22 1.84
C ASP A 139 22.05 5.38 0.31
N GLY A 140 20.87 5.32 -0.33
CA GLY A 140 20.68 5.46 -1.76
C GLY A 140 20.78 4.15 -2.55
N GLU A 141 21.00 3.00 -1.91
CA GLU A 141 20.92 1.70 -2.58
C GLU A 141 19.47 1.44 -3.03
N VAL A 142 19.29 1.30 -4.35
CA VAL A 142 17.99 0.98 -4.98
C VAL A 142 17.76 -0.52 -4.88
N PHE A 143 16.61 -0.91 -4.33
CA PHE A 143 16.24 -2.32 -4.17
C PHE A 143 15.14 -2.77 -5.15
N ASP A 144 14.37 -1.84 -5.70
CA ASP A 144 13.31 -2.13 -6.68
C ASP A 144 13.00 -0.89 -7.52
N ASP A 145 12.66 -1.10 -8.79
CA ASP A 145 12.31 -0.03 -9.73
C ASP A 145 11.47 -0.53 -10.92
N SER A 146 10.61 0.33 -11.43
CA SER A 146 9.85 0.07 -12.65
C SER A 146 10.58 0.62 -13.87
N VAL A 147 10.81 -0.22 -14.89
CA VAL A 147 11.32 0.22 -16.20
C VAL A 147 10.19 0.75 -17.10
N ASN A 148 9.00 0.17 -16.97
CA ASN A 148 7.77 0.60 -17.64
C ASN A 148 6.66 0.74 -16.60
N PRO A 149 5.60 1.53 -16.87
CA PRO A 149 4.47 1.65 -15.97
C PRO A 149 3.89 0.29 -15.58
N ILE A 150 3.57 0.13 -14.30
CA ILE A 150 3.03 -1.09 -13.71
C ILE A 150 1.77 -0.78 -12.92
N ASP A 151 0.78 -1.66 -13.02
CA ASP A 151 -0.44 -1.62 -12.21
C ASP A 151 -0.18 -2.26 -10.85
N PHE A 152 -0.54 -1.55 -9.79
CA PHE A 152 -0.68 -2.11 -8.45
C PHE A 152 -2.14 -2.06 -8.02
N ASP A 153 -2.56 -3.09 -7.30
CA ASP A 153 -3.67 -3.00 -6.35
C ASP A 153 -3.08 -2.49 -5.03
N LEU A 154 -3.60 -1.36 -4.53
CA LEU A 154 -3.05 -0.69 -3.35
C LEU A 154 -3.25 -1.47 -2.04
N ILE A 155 -4.15 -2.46 -1.99
CA ILE A 155 -4.26 -3.39 -0.85
C ILE A 155 -3.04 -4.31 -0.81
N GLY A 156 -2.46 -4.63 -1.97
CA GLY A 156 -1.37 -5.59 -2.13
C GLY A 156 0.04 -5.03 -1.87
N VAL A 157 0.19 -3.74 -1.60
CA VAL A 157 1.49 -3.08 -1.38
C VAL A 157 1.68 -2.68 0.09
N VAL A 158 2.91 -2.26 0.44
CA VAL A 158 3.18 -1.82 1.82
C VAL A 158 2.40 -0.54 2.15
N PRO A 159 1.87 -0.40 3.39
CA PRO A 159 0.94 0.68 3.73
C PRO A 159 1.47 2.09 3.46
N GLY A 160 2.75 2.34 3.71
CA GLY A 160 3.34 3.66 3.48
C GLY A 160 3.43 4.03 2.00
N PHE A 161 3.53 3.04 1.10
CA PHE A 161 3.50 3.28 -0.34
C PHE A 161 2.07 3.54 -0.82
N SER A 162 1.09 2.73 -0.39
CA SER A 162 -0.33 2.96 -0.68
C SER A 162 -0.82 4.34 -0.21
N ARG A 163 -0.57 4.66 1.06
CA ARG A 163 -1.01 5.92 1.69
C ARG A 163 -0.35 7.16 1.11
N ALA A 164 0.82 7.03 0.47
CA ALA A 164 1.48 8.16 -0.18
C ALA A 164 0.68 8.67 -1.38
N PHE A 165 -0.09 7.81 -2.06
CA PHE A 165 -0.84 8.20 -3.26
C PHE A 165 -2.09 9.02 -2.96
N LEU A 166 -2.64 8.95 -1.74
CA LEU A 166 -3.86 9.67 -1.33
C LEU A 166 -3.72 11.21 -1.40
N ASP A 167 -2.49 11.71 -1.46
CA ASP A 167 -2.16 13.14 -1.59
C ASP A 167 -1.91 13.59 -3.03
N PHE A 168 -2.08 12.69 -4.01
CA PHE A 168 -1.77 12.91 -5.42
C PHE A 168 -2.95 12.57 -6.31
N ASN A 169 -3.06 13.32 -7.40
CA ASN A 169 -4.01 13.07 -8.45
C ASN A 169 -3.34 12.34 -9.61
N GLU A 170 -4.16 11.64 -10.40
CA GLU A 170 -3.73 11.07 -11.67
C GLU A 170 -3.27 12.12 -12.69
N ALA A 171 -2.75 11.64 -13.83
CA ALA A 171 -2.41 12.49 -14.95
C ALA A 171 -3.63 13.25 -15.48
N GLU A 172 -3.40 14.47 -15.97
CA GLU A 172 -4.47 15.29 -16.57
C GLU A 172 -5.04 14.63 -17.83
N SER A 173 -4.18 14.00 -18.62
CA SER A 173 -4.52 13.31 -19.85
C SER A 173 -3.37 12.42 -20.29
N PHE A 174 -3.58 11.65 -21.36
CA PHE A 174 -2.53 10.88 -22.00
C PHE A 174 -2.64 10.96 -23.52
N ASN A 175 -1.51 10.72 -24.20
CA ASN A 175 -1.44 10.57 -25.65
C ASN A 175 -0.94 9.17 -25.99
N ILE A 176 -1.58 8.52 -26.97
CA ILE A 176 -1.11 7.26 -27.52
C ILE A 176 -0.22 7.55 -28.73
N ASN A 177 1.03 7.11 -28.66
CA ASN A 177 2.01 7.29 -29.72
C ASN A 177 1.82 6.28 -30.87
N PRO A 178 2.30 6.58 -32.09
CA PRO A 178 2.20 5.66 -33.23
C PRO A 178 2.89 4.29 -33.03
N ASP A 179 3.81 4.19 -32.09
CA ASP A 179 4.51 2.96 -31.71
C ASP A 179 3.79 2.16 -30.61
N GLY A 180 2.66 2.65 -30.11
CA GLY A 180 1.85 2.03 -29.05
C GLY A 180 2.28 2.41 -27.63
N THR A 181 3.30 3.26 -27.47
CA THR A 181 3.64 3.82 -26.15
C THR A 181 2.63 4.90 -25.73
N VAL A 182 2.59 5.21 -24.43
CA VAL A 182 1.66 6.20 -23.86
C VAL A 182 2.46 7.28 -23.16
N ASP A 183 2.20 8.53 -23.52
CA ASP A 183 2.75 9.71 -22.85
C ASP A 183 1.69 10.30 -21.93
N PHE A 184 1.96 10.31 -20.62
CA PHE A 184 1.08 10.91 -19.61
C PHE A 184 1.42 12.39 -19.43
N ILE A 185 0.40 13.23 -19.38
CA ILE A 185 0.52 14.69 -19.25
C ILE A 185 0.20 15.09 -17.82
N ASN A 186 1.13 15.80 -17.18
CA ASN A 186 1.02 16.27 -15.80
C ASN A 186 0.64 15.18 -14.76
N PRO A 187 1.32 14.00 -14.73
CA PRO A 187 1.09 12.99 -13.70
C PRO A 187 1.47 13.49 -12.30
N GLY A 188 0.87 12.92 -11.26
CA GLY A 188 1.32 13.12 -9.88
C GLY A 188 2.76 12.63 -9.72
N ILE A 189 3.62 13.39 -9.04
CA ILE A 189 5.02 13.04 -8.78
C ILE A 189 5.36 13.38 -7.34
N GLY A 190 5.80 12.35 -6.62
CA GLY A 190 6.14 12.48 -5.21
C GLY A 190 7.34 11.65 -4.80
N VAL A 191 7.81 11.92 -3.59
CA VAL A 191 8.69 11.05 -2.83
C VAL A 191 8.09 10.83 -1.46
N VAL A 192 7.99 9.58 -1.03
CA VAL A 192 7.62 9.23 0.35
C VAL A 192 8.85 8.71 1.10
N PHE A 193 9.05 9.23 2.30
CA PHE A 193 10.02 8.74 3.28
C PHE A 193 9.25 8.12 4.43
N MET A 194 9.36 6.80 4.61
CA MET A 194 8.50 6.05 5.52
C MET A 194 9.30 5.18 6.49
N PRO A 195 8.81 5.04 7.74
CA PRO A 195 9.41 4.17 8.73
C PRO A 195 9.23 2.71 8.33
N SER A 196 10.03 1.82 8.93
CA SER A 196 10.02 0.40 8.59
C SER A 196 8.68 -0.27 8.89
N GLY A 197 7.94 0.21 9.89
CA GLY A 197 6.61 -0.31 10.26
C GLY A 197 5.52 -0.10 9.21
N LEU A 198 5.68 0.92 8.34
CA LEU A 198 4.84 1.15 7.15
C LEU A 198 5.44 0.53 5.88
N GLY A 199 6.61 -0.09 5.99
CA GLY A 199 7.28 -0.87 4.95
C GLY A 199 7.28 -2.36 5.31
N PHE A 200 8.45 -2.99 5.24
CA PHE A 200 8.60 -4.43 5.46
C PHE A 200 8.86 -4.84 6.92
N PHE A 201 9.03 -3.88 7.83
CA PHE A 201 9.30 -4.10 9.26
C PHE A 201 10.29 -5.25 9.53
N ASP A 202 9.84 -6.36 10.11
CA ASP A 202 10.62 -7.56 10.41
C ASP A 202 10.47 -8.70 9.39
N ASN A 203 9.80 -8.46 8.27
CA ASN A 203 9.55 -9.45 7.21
C ASN A 203 9.99 -8.98 5.80
N PRO A 204 11.19 -8.42 5.60
CA PRO A 204 11.69 -8.18 4.25
C PRO A 204 11.94 -9.52 3.54
N SER A 205 11.66 -9.56 2.23
CA SER A 205 12.03 -10.71 1.40
C SER A 205 13.54 -10.93 1.44
N ALA A 206 14.00 -12.16 1.62
CA ALA A 206 15.43 -12.49 1.72
C ALA A 206 16.24 -12.07 0.48
N SER A 207 15.59 -11.92 -0.68
CA SER A 207 16.22 -11.50 -1.93
C SER A 207 16.09 -10.00 -2.23
N SER A 208 15.37 -9.22 -1.42
CA SER A 208 15.15 -7.78 -1.71
C SER A 208 16.37 -6.92 -1.37
N GLY A 209 17.30 -7.41 -0.55
CA GLY A 209 18.41 -6.60 -0.05
C GLY A 209 17.98 -5.57 1.02
N ILE A 210 16.71 -5.57 1.43
CA ILE A 210 16.18 -4.67 2.46
C ILE A 210 16.53 -5.24 3.85
N PRO A 211 17.23 -4.49 4.71
CA PRO A 211 17.47 -4.90 6.08
C PRO A 211 16.18 -4.92 6.92
N PHE A 212 16.14 -5.77 7.95
CA PHE A 212 15.08 -5.70 8.96
C PHE A 212 15.03 -4.31 9.61
N PHE A 213 13.83 -3.81 9.84
CA PHE A 213 13.54 -2.52 10.45
C PHE A 213 14.17 -1.33 9.70
N ALA A 214 14.31 -1.42 8.38
CA ALA A 214 14.83 -0.34 7.56
C ALA A 214 13.73 0.67 7.17
N PRO A 215 13.91 1.97 7.44
CA PRO A 215 13.16 3.02 6.79
C PRO A 215 13.43 3.04 5.28
N LEU A 216 12.44 3.43 4.49
CA LEU A 216 12.47 3.33 3.03
C LEU A 216 12.12 4.66 2.38
N ILE A 217 12.61 4.85 1.15
CA ILE A 217 12.30 5.98 0.28
C ILE A 217 11.71 5.44 -1.01
N PHE A 218 10.53 5.90 -1.39
CA PHE A 218 9.95 5.63 -2.70
C PHE A 218 9.75 6.93 -3.47
N LYS A 219 10.29 7.00 -4.68
CA LYS A 219 9.91 8.00 -5.68
C LYS A 219 8.83 7.40 -6.57
N PHE A 220 7.85 8.18 -6.98
CA PHE A 220 6.80 7.68 -7.87
C PHE A 220 6.28 8.73 -8.85
N GLU A 221 5.74 8.24 -9.96
CA GLU A 221 4.85 8.92 -10.89
C GLU A 221 3.50 8.19 -10.85
N LEU A 222 2.41 8.91 -10.56
CA LEU A 222 1.04 8.42 -10.60
C LEU A 222 0.39 8.80 -11.94
N PHE A 223 0.09 7.81 -12.76
CA PHE A 223 -0.44 8.01 -14.10
C PHE A 223 -1.97 7.94 -14.15
N SER A 224 -2.57 6.92 -13.54
CA SER A 224 -4.03 6.75 -13.47
C SER A 224 -4.44 6.01 -12.20
N THR A 225 -5.69 6.21 -11.79
CA THR A 225 -6.34 5.43 -10.73
C THR A 225 -7.62 4.78 -11.22
N ARG A 226 -8.01 3.67 -10.60
CA ARG A 226 -9.30 3.01 -10.82
C ARG A 226 -9.84 2.49 -9.48
N VAL A 227 -11.05 2.92 -9.15
CA VAL A 227 -11.79 2.42 -7.99
C VAL A 227 -12.08 0.93 -8.18
N ASN A 228 -11.81 0.16 -7.13
CA ASN A 228 -12.11 -1.26 -7.09
C ASN A 228 -13.38 -1.53 -6.27
N ASP A 229 -14.02 -2.61 -6.68
CA ASP A 229 -15.06 -3.39 -6.01
C ASP A 229 -14.56 -4.82 -6.25
N HIS A 230 -13.99 -5.46 -5.22
CA HIS A 230 -13.13 -6.64 -5.41
C HIS A 230 -13.92 -7.94 -5.51
N ASP A 231 -15.15 -7.96 -5.00
CA ASP A 231 -16.07 -9.09 -5.00
C ASP A 231 -17.31 -8.86 -5.87
N ASP A 232 -17.40 -7.68 -6.51
CA ASP A 232 -18.42 -7.28 -7.48
C ASP A 232 -19.83 -7.27 -6.84
N ASP A 233 -19.92 -6.78 -5.60
CA ASP A 233 -21.17 -6.71 -4.83
C ASP A 233 -21.86 -5.32 -4.92
N GLY A 234 -21.25 -4.37 -5.63
CA GLY A 234 -21.80 -3.03 -5.84
C GLY A 234 -21.30 -1.99 -4.84
N ILE A 235 -20.55 -2.37 -3.82
CA ILE A 235 -19.89 -1.45 -2.90
C ILE A 235 -18.42 -1.24 -3.31
N PRO A 236 -18.00 -0.01 -3.62
CA PRO A 236 -16.59 0.28 -3.81
C PRO A 236 -15.77 -0.07 -2.56
N SER A 237 -14.71 -0.85 -2.70
CA SER A 237 -13.97 -1.42 -1.58
C SER A 237 -13.37 -0.43 -0.59
N TYR A 238 -13.19 0.83 -0.98
CA TYR A 238 -12.70 1.85 -0.04
C TYR A 238 -13.80 2.34 0.92
N LEU A 239 -15.07 2.11 0.62
CA LEU A 239 -16.21 2.46 1.48
C LEU A 239 -16.48 1.38 2.53
N GLU A 240 -15.87 0.22 2.38
CA GLU A 240 -15.94 -0.90 3.32
C GLU A 240 -14.87 -0.81 4.43
N ASP A 241 -14.03 0.22 4.40
CA ASP A 241 -13.26 0.68 5.56
C ASP A 241 -14.21 1.39 6.54
N LEU A 242 -15.02 0.60 7.25
CA LEU A 242 -16.09 1.10 8.13
C LEU A 242 -15.53 1.92 9.29
N ASN A 243 -14.35 1.56 9.78
CA ASN A 243 -13.71 2.20 10.92
C ASN A 243 -12.78 3.38 10.54
N ASN A 244 -12.54 3.61 9.24
CA ASN A 244 -11.71 4.65 8.64
C ASN A 244 -10.23 4.60 9.09
N ASP A 245 -9.66 3.41 9.30
CA ASP A 245 -8.25 3.24 9.66
C ASP A 245 -7.31 3.06 8.45
N LEU A 246 -7.86 3.15 7.23
CA LEU A 246 -7.16 2.99 5.97
C LEU A 246 -6.65 1.55 5.77
N ASP A 247 -7.37 0.54 6.30
CA ASP A 247 -7.12 -0.89 6.12
C ASP A 247 -8.40 -1.74 6.12
N VAL A 248 -9.00 -1.87 4.93
CA VAL A 248 -10.18 -2.71 4.64
C VAL A 248 -10.02 -4.20 5.01
N ARG A 249 -8.80 -4.67 5.29
CA ARG A 249 -8.53 -6.05 5.72
C ARG A 249 -8.72 -6.23 7.24
N THR A 250 -9.40 -5.30 7.88
CA THR A 250 -9.70 -5.34 9.30
C THR A 250 -11.20 -5.27 9.60
N ASP A 251 -12.02 -5.02 8.58
CA ASP A 251 -13.47 -4.95 8.64
C ASP A 251 -14.04 -6.28 8.12
N ASP A 252 -14.77 -6.96 9.01
CA ASP A 252 -15.40 -8.27 8.86
C ASP A 252 -16.64 -8.20 9.76
N THR A 253 -17.79 -7.82 9.17
CA THR A 253 -19.00 -7.45 9.91
C THR A 253 -19.61 -8.65 10.65
N ASP A 254 -19.63 -9.83 10.03
CA ASP A 254 -20.27 -11.02 10.56
C ASP A 254 -19.29 -11.97 11.31
N GLU A 255 -17.99 -11.66 11.28
CA GLU A 255 -16.88 -12.40 11.87
C GLU A 255 -16.69 -13.83 11.28
N ASP A 256 -17.03 -14.08 10.02
CA ASP A 256 -16.84 -15.38 9.36
C ASP A 256 -15.41 -15.62 8.83
N GLY A 257 -14.60 -14.57 8.79
CA GLY A 257 -13.21 -14.56 8.35
C GLY A 257 -12.99 -14.13 6.90
N SER A 258 -14.04 -13.77 6.18
CA SER A 258 -14.01 -12.99 4.94
C SER A 258 -14.10 -11.51 5.31
N PHE A 259 -13.19 -10.69 4.79
CA PHE A 259 -13.31 -9.24 4.99
C PHE A 259 -14.38 -8.72 4.05
N ASN A 260 -15.11 -7.69 4.47
CA ASN A 260 -16.25 -7.16 3.72
C ASN A 260 -15.94 -6.97 2.22
N PHE A 261 -14.80 -6.34 1.92
CA PHE A 261 -14.39 -6.11 0.53
C PHE A 261 -14.11 -7.36 -0.33
N LEU A 262 -14.19 -8.55 0.26
CA LEU A 262 -14.07 -9.85 -0.41
C LEU A 262 -15.28 -10.75 -0.13
N ASP A 263 -16.34 -10.22 0.47
CA ASP A 263 -17.52 -10.96 0.91
C ASP A 263 -18.82 -10.38 0.33
N THR A 264 -19.49 -11.18 -0.50
CA THR A 264 -20.67 -10.72 -1.22
C THR A 264 -21.97 -10.69 -0.39
N ASP A 265 -21.89 -11.03 0.90
CA ASP A 265 -22.97 -11.15 1.89
C ASP A 265 -22.39 -10.73 3.26
N ASP A 266 -22.10 -9.43 3.37
CA ASP A 266 -21.28 -8.80 4.42
C ASP A 266 -21.75 -9.11 5.86
N ASP A 267 -23.06 -9.24 6.06
CA ASP A 267 -23.68 -9.47 7.36
C ASP A 267 -24.21 -10.91 7.55
N ASN A 268 -24.13 -11.72 6.49
CA ASN A 268 -24.48 -13.14 6.43
C ASN A 268 -25.93 -13.41 6.85
N ASP A 269 -26.82 -12.52 6.45
CA ASP A 269 -28.26 -12.65 6.64
C ASP A 269 -28.91 -13.57 5.58
N GLY A 270 -28.15 -13.89 4.52
CA GLY A 270 -28.52 -14.77 3.41
C GLY A 270 -29.04 -14.05 2.16
N VAL A 271 -29.00 -12.72 2.14
CA VAL A 271 -29.19 -11.85 0.97
C VAL A 271 -27.82 -11.32 0.57
N ARG A 272 -27.52 -11.28 -0.73
CA ARG A 272 -26.24 -10.71 -1.17
C ARG A 272 -26.31 -9.19 -1.06
N THR A 273 -25.21 -8.53 -0.68
CA THR A 273 -25.08 -7.07 -0.62
C THR A 273 -25.66 -6.37 -1.85
N ILE A 274 -25.34 -6.88 -3.05
CA ILE A 274 -25.83 -6.32 -4.32
C ILE A 274 -27.35 -6.35 -4.50
N ASP A 275 -28.02 -7.27 -3.79
CA ASP A 275 -29.46 -7.50 -3.87
C ASP A 275 -30.23 -6.80 -2.74
N GLU A 276 -29.56 -6.05 -1.89
CA GLU A 276 -30.13 -5.23 -0.80
C GLU A 276 -30.30 -3.74 -1.18
N ASP A 277 -30.02 -3.41 -2.44
CA ASP A 277 -30.35 -2.15 -3.10
C ASP A 277 -31.88 -2.06 -3.31
N LEU A 278 -32.59 -1.49 -2.33
CA LEU A 278 -34.06 -1.47 -2.23
C LEU A 278 -34.68 -0.09 -2.44
N GLU A 279 -33.90 0.99 -2.36
CA GLU A 279 -34.39 2.34 -2.53
C GLU A 279 -35.04 2.47 -3.91
N PRO A 280 -36.13 3.24 -4.05
CA PRO A 280 -36.81 3.34 -5.33
C PRO A 280 -35.90 3.90 -6.40
N ASP A 281 -35.84 3.22 -7.55
CA ASP A 281 -35.01 3.67 -8.65
C ASP A 281 -35.34 5.12 -9.06
N THR A 282 -34.30 5.95 -9.06
CA THR A 282 -34.38 7.34 -9.49
C THR A 282 -33.95 7.56 -10.95
N ASP A 283 -33.31 6.56 -11.58
CA ASP A 283 -32.88 6.54 -12.98
C ASP A 283 -33.64 5.48 -13.81
N LEU A 284 -34.88 5.83 -14.16
CA LEU A 284 -35.80 5.03 -14.98
C LEU A 284 -35.35 4.84 -16.46
N THR A 285 -34.08 5.09 -16.78
CA THR A 285 -33.48 4.86 -18.10
C THR A 285 -32.48 3.71 -18.12
N VAL A 286 -32.09 3.20 -16.95
CA VAL A 286 -31.17 2.07 -16.77
C VAL A 286 -31.99 0.86 -16.35
N ASP A 287 -31.85 -0.24 -17.11
CA ASP A 287 -32.48 -1.54 -16.85
C ASP A 287 -31.48 -2.38 -16.04
N ARG A 288 -31.51 -2.21 -14.72
CA ARG A 288 -30.61 -2.82 -13.72
C ARG A 288 -30.86 -4.30 -13.55
N ASP A 289 -32.12 -4.73 -13.55
CA ASP A 289 -32.46 -6.16 -13.39
C ASP A 289 -32.39 -6.94 -14.73
N GLY A 290 -32.32 -6.22 -15.86
CA GLY A 290 -32.17 -6.77 -17.20
C GLY A 290 -33.44 -7.41 -17.76
N ASP A 291 -34.62 -7.09 -17.21
CA ASP A 291 -35.91 -7.62 -17.65
C ASP A 291 -36.45 -6.92 -18.92
N GLY A 292 -35.86 -5.77 -19.29
CA GLY A 292 -36.21 -4.97 -20.45
C GLY A 292 -37.20 -3.83 -20.18
N ASP A 293 -37.58 -3.57 -18.94
CA ASP A 293 -38.46 -2.48 -18.50
C ASP A 293 -37.86 -1.71 -17.30
N PRO A 294 -37.00 -0.69 -17.54
CA PRO A 294 -36.32 0.09 -16.48
C PRO A 294 -37.27 0.92 -15.59
N THR A 295 -38.59 0.79 -15.77
CA THR A 295 -39.58 1.54 -14.97
C THR A 295 -40.13 0.73 -13.80
N ASN A 296 -39.77 -0.54 -13.69
CA ASN A 296 -40.18 -1.45 -12.62
C ASN A 296 -39.02 -1.86 -11.68
N ASP A 297 -37.78 -1.44 -12.00
CA ASP A 297 -36.58 -1.73 -11.23
C ASP A 297 -36.72 -1.27 -9.77
N ILE A 298 -36.19 -2.11 -8.88
CA ILE A 298 -35.98 -1.82 -7.47
C ILE A 298 -34.49 -1.57 -7.29
N GLY A 299 -34.14 -0.56 -6.49
CA GLY A 299 -32.77 -0.13 -6.25
C GLY A 299 -32.38 1.11 -7.07
N ASP A 300 -31.63 2.01 -6.45
CA ASP A 300 -31.04 3.17 -7.12
C ASP A 300 -29.59 2.92 -7.58
N GLY A 301 -29.06 1.72 -7.30
CA GLY A 301 -27.69 1.29 -7.60
C GLY A 301 -26.71 1.57 -6.47
N ASN A 302 -27.18 1.83 -5.24
CA ASN A 302 -26.33 2.18 -4.12
C ASN A 302 -26.83 1.53 -2.80
N PRO A 303 -26.42 0.29 -2.50
CA PRO A 303 -26.82 -0.40 -1.25
C PRO A 303 -26.45 0.35 0.05
N LEU A 304 -25.53 1.33 -0.01
CA LEU A 304 -25.05 2.07 1.17
C LEU A 304 -26.11 2.94 1.85
N ASN A 305 -27.23 3.24 1.19
CA ASN A 305 -28.28 4.11 1.74
C ASN A 305 -29.55 3.35 2.15
N ASP A 306 -29.60 2.05 1.90
CA ASP A 306 -30.74 1.20 2.19
C ASP A 306 -30.77 0.84 3.67
N ASP A 307 -31.84 1.21 4.37
CA ASP A 307 -32.07 0.94 5.79
C ASP A 307 -33.57 0.66 5.96
N THR A 308 -33.94 -0.62 5.83
CA THR A 308 -35.33 -1.04 5.68
C THR A 308 -36.14 -0.85 6.96
N ASP A 309 -35.52 -1.06 8.11
CA ASP A 309 -36.17 -1.02 9.41
C ASP A 309 -36.06 0.36 10.10
N GLY A 310 -35.13 1.21 9.64
CA GLY A 310 -34.93 2.59 10.03
C GLY A 310 -34.13 2.75 11.33
N ASP A 311 -33.32 1.76 11.71
CA ASP A 311 -32.51 1.79 12.93
C ASP A 311 -31.17 2.55 12.77
N GLY A 312 -30.79 2.84 11.52
CA GLY A 312 -29.60 3.60 11.16
C GLY A 312 -28.39 2.74 10.78
N ILE A 313 -28.52 1.42 10.68
CA ILE A 313 -27.55 0.50 10.08
C ILE A 313 -28.02 0.20 8.65
N PRO A 314 -27.17 0.37 7.62
CA PRO A 314 -27.53 -0.06 6.27
C PRO A 314 -27.78 -1.56 6.20
N ASN A 315 -28.72 -1.99 5.34
CA ASN A 315 -29.13 -3.39 5.18
C ASN A 315 -27.93 -4.34 5.05
N TYR A 316 -26.96 -4.01 4.19
CA TYR A 316 -25.75 -4.83 3.96
C TYR A 316 -24.83 -5.01 5.18
N LEU A 317 -25.12 -4.34 6.29
CA LEU A 317 -24.44 -4.46 7.57
C LEU A 317 -25.39 -4.86 8.71
N ASP A 318 -26.65 -5.19 8.40
CA ASP A 318 -27.74 -5.38 9.35
C ASP A 318 -28.37 -6.79 9.26
N PRO A 319 -27.89 -7.75 10.07
CA PRO A 319 -28.24 -9.16 9.94
C PRO A 319 -29.70 -9.51 10.29
N ASP A 320 -30.54 -8.53 10.62
CA ASP A 320 -31.98 -8.72 10.76
C ASP A 320 -32.85 -8.10 9.64
N SER A 321 -32.21 -7.47 8.64
CA SER A 321 -32.81 -6.84 7.45
C SER A 321 -32.72 -7.70 6.17
N THR A 322 -33.40 -8.85 6.19
CA THR A 322 -33.34 -9.84 5.10
C THR A 322 -34.19 -9.54 3.85
N GLN A 323 -34.40 -8.29 3.49
CA GLN A 323 -35.20 -7.92 2.31
C GLN A 323 -34.33 -7.89 1.05
N SER A 324 -34.81 -8.49 -0.03
CA SER A 324 -34.10 -8.50 -1.30
C SER A 324 -34.89 -7.81 -2.40
N ARG A 325 -34.22 -7.13 -3.33
CA ARG A 325 -34.83 -6.61 -4.57
C ARG A 325 -35.42 -7.74 -5.44
N ASN A 326 -35.01 -8.98 -5.17
CA ASN A 326 -35.53 -10.19 -5.82
C ASN A 326 -36.82 -10.73 -5.15
N ASP A 327 -37.27 -10.14 -4.04
CA ASP A 327 -38.49 -10.56 -3.36
C ASP A 327 -39.73 -10.18 -4.18
N SER A 328 -40.54 -11.20 -4.50
CA SER A 328 -41.71 -11.11 -5.39
C SER A 328 -43.02 -10.71 -4.70
#